data_AF-A0A845CF87-F1
#
_entry.id   AF-A0A845CF87-F1
#
_cell.length_a   1.000
_cell.length_b   1.000
_cell.length_c   1.000
_cell.angle_alpha   90.00
_cell.angle_beta   90.00
_cell.angle_gamma   90.00
#
_symmetry.space_group_name_H-M   'P 1'
#
loop_
_entity.id
_entity.type
_entity.pdbx_description
1 polymer ?
#
loop_
_entity_poly.entity_id
_entity_poly.type
_entity_poly.pdbx_seq_one_letter_code
_entity_poly.pdbx_strand_id
1 'polypeptide(L)'
;TNTRKIVASVRCLKDTVITLASGGAGSGASGRNETILFLEMLRGLLRDILITQEAPGKIELWHTDIRAALAAMAERWGSAGLIRALERVGEAMRDVDGGNTNPSLTLETLVYSLRETVPAGV
;
A
#
# COMPACT_ATOMS: atom_id res chain seq x y z
N THR A 1 14.22 15.51 -13.22
CA THR A 1 12.85 16.05 -13.06
C THR A 1 11.82 15.00 -12.60
N ASN A 2 12.06 13.69 -12.77
CA ASN A 2 11.15 12.62 -12.32
C ASN A 2 11.27 12.23 -10.83
N THR A 3 12.48 12.21 -10.27
CA THR A 3 12.73 11.73 -8.90
C THR A 3 12.01 12.56 -7.82
N ARG A 4 11.89 13.88 -8.01
CA ARG A 4 11.12 14.76 -7.10
C ARG A 4 9.62 14.47 -7.12
N LYS A 5 9.05 14.13 -8.29
CA LYS A 5 7.62 13.80 -8.41
C LYS A 5 7.31 12.46 -7.74
N ILE A 6 8.20 11.47 -7.89
CA ILE A 6 8.04 10.14 -7.29
C ILE A 6 8.19 10.20 -5.76
N VAL A 7 9.17 10.95 -5.23
CA VAL A 7 9.30 11.19 -3.79
C VAL A 7 8.07 11.93 -3.25
N ALA A 8 7.50 12.86 -4.02
CA ALA A 8 6.25 13.52 -3.68
C ALA A 8 5.05 12.56 -3.70
N SER A 9 4.98 11.60 -4.64
CA SER A 9 3.92 10.59 -4.68
C SER A 9 3.99 9.59 -3.53
N VAL A 10 5.19 9.13 -3.15
CA VAL A 10 5.37 8.25 -1.98
C VAL A 10 5.10 9.00 -0.68
N ARG A 11 5.49 10.28 -0.61
CA ARG A 11 5.13 11.15 0.51
C ARG A 11 3.63 11.39 0.57
N CYS A 12 2.97 11.63 -0.56
CA CYS A 12 1.52 11.78 -0.66
C CYS A 12 0.79 10.51 -0.25
N LEU A 13 1.28 9.33 -0.65
CA LEU A 13 0.74 8.05 -0.21
C LEU A 13 0.89 7.90 1.30
N LYS A 14 2.09 8.14 1.85
CA LYS A 14 2.35 8.14 3.30
C LYS A 14 1.43 9.11 4.04
N ASP A 15 1.27 10.33 3.54
CA ASP A 15 0.47 11.37 4.17
C ASP A 15 -1.02 11.03 4.08
N THR A 16 -1.47 10.39 3.00
CA THR A 16 -2.83 9.86 2.84
C THR A 16 -3.08 8.68 3.79
N VAL A 17 -2.13 7.74 3.90
CA VAL A 17 -2.17 6.63 4.86
C VAL A 17 -2.26 7.17 6.30
N ILE A 18 -1.41 8.14 6.64
CA ILE A 18 -1.38 8.75 7.98
C ILE A 18 -2.67 9.52 8.24
N THR A 19 -3.17 10.29 7.27
CA THR A 19 -4.41 11.08 7.42
C THR A 19 -5.63 10.17 7.56
N LEU A 20 -5.68 9.05 6.84
CA LEU A 20 -6.74 8.05 6.98
C LEU A 20 -6.62 7.29 8.32
N ALA A 21 -5.40 6.93 8.74
CA ALA A 21 -5.14 6.30 10.03
C ALA A 21 -5.44 7.23 11.22
N SER A 22 -5.30 8.55 11.06
CA SER A 22 -5.61 9.55 12.08
C SER A 22 -7.07 10.05 12.02
N GLY A 23 -7.75 9.88 10.89
CA GLY A 23 -9.20 10.14 10.75
C GLY A 23 -10.10 9.02 11.29
N GLY A 24 -9.59 7.78 11.33
CA GLY A 24 -10.31 6.59 11.81
C GLY A 24 -10.19 6.31 13.31
N ALA A 25 -9.73 7.28 14.13
CA ALA A 25 -9.66 7.16 15.59
C ALA A 25 -11.06 7.16 16.28
N GLY A 26 -12.09 6.66 15.59
CA GLY A 26 -13.36 6.29 16.17
C GLY A 26 -13.21 4.97 16.92
N SER A 27 -13.21 5.06 18.26
CA SER A 27 -13.14 3.92 19.17
C SER A 27 -14.21 2.85 18.85
N GLY A 28 -13.80 1.65 18.42
CA GLY A 28 -14.68 0.47 18.30
C GLY A 28 -14.58 -0.30 16.98
N ALA A 29 -15.62 -1.09 16.68
CA ALA A 29 -15.73 -1.91 15.47
C ALA A 29 -15.71 -1.10 14.16
N SER A 30 -16.10 0.19 14.20
CA SER A 30 -16.03 1.10 13.04
C SER A 30 -14.60 1.31 12.55
N GLY A 31 -13.68 1.65 13.47
CA GLY A 31 -12.26 1.87 13.12
C GLY A 31 -11.57 0.61 12.59
N ARG A 32 -11.98 -0.58 13.05
CA ARG A 32 -11.50 -1.85 12.49
C ARG A 32 -11.95 -2.05 11.05
N ASN A 33 -13.25 -1.86 10.77
CA ASN A 33 -13.78 -2.00 9.41
C ASN A 33 -13.14 -0.99 8.46
N GLU A 34 -12.97 0.26 8.89
CA GLU A 34 -12.27 1.29 8.12
C GLU A 34 -10.81 0.91 7.83
N THR A 35 -10.11 0.33 8.81
CA THR A 35 -8.75 -0.18 8.64
C THR A 35 -8.69 -1.33 7.63
N ILE A 36 -9.64 -2.26 7.70
CA ILE A 36 -9.72 -3.38 6.75
C ILE A 36 -9.94 -2.86 5.32
N LEU A 37 -10.91 -1.96 5.13
CA LEU A 37 -11.18 -1.34 3.83
C LEU A 37 -9.95 -0.62 3.26
N PHE A 38 -9.22 0.11 4.13
CA PHE A 38 -7.98 0.75 3.75
C PHE A 38 -6.92 -0.27 3.30
N LEU A 39 -6.75 -1.38 4.03
CA LEU A 39 -5.80 -2.44 3.68
C LEU A 39 -6.19 -3.16 2.38
N GLU A 40 -7.48 -3.38 2.13
CA GLU A 40 -7.99 -3.93 0.87
C GLU A 40 -7.67 -3.02 -0.32
N MET A 41 -7.91 -1.71 -0.18
CA MET A 41 -7.57 -0.72 -1.19
C MET A 41 -6.06 -0.72 -1.47
N LEU A 42 -5.24 -0.72 -0.42
CA LEU A 42 -3.77 -0.77 -0.54
C LEU A 42 -3.31 -2.05 -1.25
N ARG A 43 -3.89 -3.21 -0.90
CA ARG A 43 -3.59 -4.48 -1.55
C ARG A 43 -3.97 -4.47 -3.03
N GLY A 44 -5.13 -3.90 -3.38
CA GLY A 44 -5.57 -3.72 -4.77
C GLY A 44 -4.58 -2.85 -5.57
N LEU A 45 -4.14 -1.74 -4.99
CA LEU A 45 -3.15 -0.85 -5.62
C LEU A 45 -1.80 -1.57 -5.84
N LEU A 46 -1.27 -2.27 -4.84
CA LEU A 46 -0.02 -3.03 -4.97
C LEU A 46 -0.11 -4.12 -6.04
N ARG A 47 -1.28 -4.77 -6.15
CA ARG A 47 -1.56 -5.76 -7.21
C ARG A 47 -1.55 -5.10 -8.59
N ASP A 48 -2.21 -3.96 -8.76
CA ASP A 48 -2.22 -3.24 -10.03
C ASP A 48 -0.80 -2.84 -10.45
N ILE A 49 0.02 -2.35 -9.51
CA ILE A 49 1.43 -2.03 -9.75
C ILE A 49 2.18 -3.28 -10.23
N LEU A 50 2.03 -4.43 -9.55
CA LEU A 50 2.68 -5.68 -9.96
C LEU A 50 2.23 -6.14 -11.36
N ILE A 51 0.93 -6.04 -11.66
CA ILE A 51 0.36 -6.39 -12.97
C ILE A 51 0.97 -5.54 -14.09
N THR A 52 1.25 -4.25 -13.83
CA THR A 52 1.91 -3.40 -14.85
C THR A 52 3.28 -3.91 -15.27
N GLN A 53 3.99 -4.64 -14.40
CA GLN A 53 5.28 -5.26 -14.70
C GLN A 53 5.14 -6.65 -15.32
N GLU A 54 4.36 -7.53 -14.69
CA GLU A 54 4.35 -8.96 -15.01
C GLU A 54 3.38 -9.33 -16.14
N ALA A 55 2.36 -8.52 -16.37
CA ALA A 55 1.29 -8.83 -17.31
C ALA A 55 0.81 -7.59 -18.11
N PRO A 56 1.72 -6.83 -18.74
CA PRO A 56 1.36 -5.62 -19.47
C PRO A 56 0.36 -5.93 -20.59
N GLY A 57 -0.80 -5.26 -20.55
CA GLY A 57 -1.85 -5.42 -21.57
C GLY A 57 -2.66 -6.71 -21.49
N LYS A 58 -2.39 -7.60 -20.53
CA LYS A 58 -3.14 -8.87 -20.37
C LYS A 58 -4.27 -8.77 -19.36
N ILE A 59 -4.19 -7.82 -18.43
CA ILE A 59 -5.18 -7.61 -17.37
C ILE A 59 -5.56 -6.13 -17.38
N GLU A 60 -6.87 -5.88 -17.32
CA GLU A 60 -7.41 -4.55 -17.15
C GLU A 60 -7.08 -4.04 -15.73
N LEU A 61 -6.40 -2.90 -15.64
CA LEU A 61 -6.09 -2.28 -14.36
C LEU A 61 -7.35 -1.63 -13.82
N TRP A 62 -7.54 -1.68 -12.50
CA TRP A 62 -8.67 -0.97 -11.89
C TRP A 62 -8.48 0.54 -11.95
N HIS A 63 -7.23 1.02 -11.90
CA HIS A 63 -6.89 2.44 -11.91
C HIS A 63 -6.14 2.83 -13.20
N THR A 64 -6.86 2.87 -14.32
CA THR A 64 -6.27 3.14 -15.65
C THR A 64 -5.77 4.58 -15.82
N ASP A 65 -6.37 5.52 -15.10
CA ASP A 65 -6.06 6.96 -15.06
C ASP A 65 -4.67 7.25 -14.48
N ILE A 66 -4.18 6.41 -13.57
CA ILE A 66 -2.87 6.55 -12.92
C ILE A 66 -1.81 5.57 -13.45
N ARG A 67 -2.07 4.88 -14.57
CA ARG A 67 -1.19 3.84 -15.13
C ARG A 67 0.29 4.24 -15.23
N ALA A 68 0.58 5.47 -15.65
CA ALA A 68 1.97 5.95 -15.76
C ALA A 68 2.67 6.05 -14.40
N ALA A 69 1.95 6.46 -13.35
CA ALA A 69 2.47 6.47 -11.99
C ALA A 69 2.66 5.06 -11.44
N LEU A 70 1.72 4.14 -11.73
CA LEU A 70 1.84 2.72 -11.35
C LEU A 70 3.07 2.07 -11.98
N ALA A 71 3.32 2.31 -13.27
CA ALA A 71 4.50 1.77 -13.97
C ALA A 71 5.81 2.28 -13.36
N ALA A 72 5.90 3.58 -13.02
CA ALA A 72 7.07 4.14 -12.36
C ALA A 72 7.30 3.57 -10.95
N MET A 73 6.23 3.27 -10.21
CA MET A 73 6.32 2.60 -8.92
C MET A 73 6.77 1.14 -9.08
N ALA A 74 6.27 0.45 -10.11
CA ALA A 74 6.63 -0.93 -10.41
C ALA A 74 8.14 -1.05 -10.70
N GLU A 75 8.66 -0.19 -11.57
CA GLU A 75 10.10 -0.13 -11.88
C GLU A 75 10.96 0.06 -10.63
N ARG A 76 10.54 0.96 -9.73
CA ARG A 76 11.28 1.29 -8.51
C ARG A 76 11.27 0.17 -7.47
N TRP A 77 10.12 -0.44 -7.23
CA TRP A 77 9.98 -1.47 -6.19
C TRP A 77 10.44 -2.84 -6.68
N GLY A 78 10.29 -3.09 -7.98
CA GLY A 78 10.50 -4.40 -8.59
C GLY A 78 9.48 -5.43 -8.12
N SER A 79 9.32 -6.50 -8.89
CA SER A 79 8.36 -7.57 -8.61
C SER A 79 8.60 -8.22 -7.24
N ALA A 80 9.86 -8.44 -6.87
CA ALA A 80 10.22 -9.02 -5.57
C ALA A 80 9.91 -8.11 -4.37
N GLY A 81 9.97 -6.79 -4.54
CA GLY A 81 9.57 -5.83 -3.51
C GLY A 81 8.06 -5.79 -3.36
N LEU A 82 7.34 -5.75 -4.49
CA LEU A 82 5.87 -5.73 -4.52
C LEU A 82 5.24 -7.01 -3.95
N ILE A 83 5.80 -8.18 -4.25
CA ILE A 83 5.34 -9.45 -3.66
C ILE A 83 5.48 -9.42 -2.14
N ARG A 84 6.65 -8.99 -1.63
CA ARG A 84 6.85 -8.83 -0.18
C ARG A 84 5.90 -7.81 0.43
N ALA A 85 5.64 -6.70 -0.24
CA ALA A 85 4.68 -5.71 0.23
C ALA A 85 3.26 -6.28 0.32
N LEU A 86 2.83 -7.06 -0.68
CA LEU A 86 1.53 -7.76 -0.67
C LEU A 86 1.42 -8.75 0.48
N GLU A 87 2.50 -9.49 0.79
CA GLU A 87 2.56 -10.39 1.95
C GLU A 87 2.38 -9.62 3.27
N ARG A 88 3.12 -8.52 3.47
CA ARG A 88 3.01 -7.68 4.68
C ARG A 88 1.63 -7.08 4.86
N VAL A 89 0.99 -6.63 3.78
CA VAL A 89 -0.39 -6.14 3.84
C VAL A 89 -1.35 -7.28 4.20
N GLY A 90 -1.15 -8.48 3.65
CA GLY A 90 -1.95 -9.67 3.99
C GLY A 90 -1.78 -10.14 5.43
N GLU A 91 -0.60 -9.95 6.03
CA GLU A 91 -0.37 -10.14 7.47
C GLU A 91 -1.15 -9.12 8.29
N ALA A 92 -1.02 -7.83 7.98
CA ALA A 92 -1.73 -6.75 8.66
C ALA A 92 -3.26 -6.92 8.61
N MET A 93 -3.82 -7.38 7.48
CA MET A 93 -5.24 -7.68 7.35
C MET A 93 -5.69 -8.78 8.32
N ARG A 94 -4.92 -9.88 8.40
CA ARG A 94 -5.22 -11.00 9.32
C ARG A 94 -5.15 -10.56 10.78
N ASP A 95 -4.18 -9.72 11.12
CA ASP A 95 -4.02 -9.20 12.47
C ASP A 95 -5.19 -8.29 12.87
N VAL A 96 -5.63 -7.40 11.97
CA VAL A 96 -6.78 -6.50 12.23
C VAL A 96 -8.09 -7.29 12.34
N ASP A 97 -8.30 -8.27 11.47
CA ASP A 97 -9.51 -9.11 11.43
C ASP A 97 -9.60 -10.07 12.63
N GLY A 98 -8.46 -10.56 13.13
CA GLY A 98 -8.37 -11.44 14.30
C GLY A 98 -8.85 -10.83 15.63
N GLY A 99 -9.22 -9.55 15.66
CA GLY A 99 -10.03 -8.96 16.73
C GLY A 99 -9.30 -8.55 18.00
N ASN A 100 -8.13 -9.10 18.28
CA ASN A 100 -7.35 -8.84 19.51
C ASN A 100 -6.23 -7.79 19.34
N THR A 101 -6.05 -7.29 18.11
CA THR A 101 -4.92 -6.41 17.76
C THR A 101 -5.39 -4.96 17.64
N ASN A 102 -4.54 -4.01 18.03
CA ASN A 102 -4.79 -2.58 17.90
C ASN A 102 -4.60 -2.16 16.43
N PRO A 103 -5.65 -1.73 15.71
CA PRO A 103 -5.54 -1.41 14.28
C PRO A 103 -4.55 -0.28 13.97
N SER A 104 -4.50 0.76 14.81
CA SER A 104 -3.56 1.88 14.63
C SER A 104 -2.11 1.40 14.73
N LEU A 105 -1.79 0.57 15.73
CA LEU A 105 -0.45 0.01 15.89
C LEU A 105 -0.08 -0.93 14.74
N THR A 106 -1.04 -1.72 14.25
CA THR A 106 -0.84 -2.57 13.06
C THR A 106 -0.51 -1.74 11.83
N LEU A 107 -1.23 -0.62 11.60
CA LEU A 107 -0.95 0.29 10.49
C LEU A 107 0.42 0.96 10.62
N GLU A 108 0.80 1.42 11.82
CA GLU A 108 2.13 1.99 12.05
C GLU A 108 3.23 0.98 11.73
N THR A 109 3.10 -0.24 12.25
CA THR A 109 4.05 -1.34 12.01
C THR A 109 4.14 -1.68 10.52
N LEU A 110 3.00 -1.69 9.82
CA LEU A 110 2.94 -1.91 8.39
C LEU A 110 3.71 -0.84 7.60
N VAL A 111 3.61 0.44 7.97
CA VAL A 111 4.35 1.51 7.28
C VAL A 111 5.87 1.28 7.38
N TYR A 112 6.36 0.81 8.51
CA TYR A 112 7.79 0.48 8.67
C TYR A 112 8.18 -0.73 7.84
N SER A 113 7.41 -1.82 7.90
CA SER A 113 7.72 -3.05 7.15
C SER A 113 7.67 -2.84 5.63
N LEU A 114 6.75 -2.00 5.13
CA LEU A 114 6.67 -1.66 3.71
C LEU A 114 7.92 -0.91 3.21
N ARG A 115 8.56 -0.08 4.04
CA ARG A 115 9.80 0.60 3.63
C ARG A 115 10.93 -0.36 3.34
N GLU A 116 11.00 -1.48 4.04
CA GLU A 116 12.02 -2.52 3.85
C GLU A 116 11.82 -3.29 2.54
N THR A 117 10.64 -3.19 1.93
CA THR A 117 10.34 -3.86 0.65
C THR A 117 10.87 -3.10 -0.57
N VAL A 118 11.26 -1.83 -0.40
CA VAL A 118 11.83 -1.01 -1.46
C VAL A 118 13.34 -1.19 -1.49
N PRO A 119 13.95 -1.52 -2.64
CA PRO A 119 15.40 -1.65 -2.76
C PRO A 119 16.12 -0.37 -2.29
N ALA A 120 17.20 -0.53 -1.51
CA ALA A 120 18.03 0.59 -1.09
C ALA A 120 18.75 1.19 -2.31
N GLY A 121 18.60 2.51 -2.53
CA GLY A 121 19.35 3.25 -3.55
C GLY A 121 18.58 3.74 -4.78
N VAL A 122 17.24 3.76 -4.77
CA VAL A 122 16.40 4.38 -5.82
C VAL A 122 15.73 5.68 -5.38
#